data_AF-A0A527HMR7-F1
#
_entry.id   AF-A0A527HMR7-F1
#
_cell.length_a   1.000
_cell.length_b   1.000
_cell.length_c   1.000
_cell.angle_alpha   90.00
_cell.angle_beta   90.00
_cell.angle_gamma   90.00
#
_symmetry.space_group_name_H-M   'P 1'
#
loop_
_entity.id
_entity.type
_entity.pdbx_description
1 polymer ?
#
loop_
_entity_poly.entity_id
_entity_poly.type
_entity_poly.pdbx_seq_one_letter_code
_entity_poly.pdbx_strand_id
1 'polypeptide(L)'
;PKAYNNGHWGLMQIKHATARGMGYDGPAKGLFDAETNLKYAVKYLRGAWLVAGGNAKKADWLYQTGYYYDAKRKGLLEATGLGRDRQRRRLQPDA
;
A
#
# COMPACT_ATOMS: atom_id res chain seq x y z
N PRO A 1 -20.63 -17.67 -3.27
CA PRO A 1 -19.17 -17.66 -3.57
C PRO A 1 -18.50 -16.55 -2.74
N LYS A 2 -17.43 -16.83 -1.99
CA LYS A 2 -16.67 -15.79 -1.27
C LYS A 2 -15.46 -15.41 -2.13
N ALA A 3 -15.25 -14.12 -2.38
CA ALA A 3 -14.13 -13.62 -3.19
C ALA A 3 -12.81 -13.77 -2.42
N TYR A 4 -12.18 -14.94 -2.53
CA TYR A 4 -10.93 -15.30 -1.88
C TYR A 4 -10.00 -16.01 -2.87
N ASN A 5 -8.73 -15.61 -2.90
CA ASN A 5 -7.71 -16.26 -3.72
C ASN A 5 -6.34 -16.13 -3.04
N ASN A 6 -5.69 -17.24 -2.64
CA ASN A 6 -4.31 -17.26 -2.13
C ASN A 6 -3.97 -16.18 -1.09
N GLY A 7 -4.85 -15.93 -0.11
CA GLY A 7 -4.64 -14.90 0.92
C GLY A 7 -5.01 -13.46 0.51
N HIS A 8 -5.59 -13.29 -0.67
CA HIS A 8 -6.26 -12.08 -1.14
C HIS A 8 -7.75 -12.16 -0.82
N TRP A 9 -8.31 -11.05 -0.32
CA TRP A 9 -9.65 -11.02 0.24
C TRP A 9 -10.50 -9.94 -0.44
N GLY A 10 -11.77 -10.27 -0.66
CA GLY A 10 -12.83 -9.35 -1.09
C GLY A 10 -12.65 -8.81 -2.52
N LEU A 11 -13.40 -7.75 -2.84
CA LEU A 11 -13.57 -7.25 -4.20
C LEU A 11 -12.24 -6.85 -4.87
N MET A 12 -11.40 -6.10 -4.17
CA MET A 12 -10.14 -5.56 -4.69
C MET A 12 -8.94 -6.47 -4.44
N GLN A 13 -9.18 -7.71 -3.97
CA GLN A 13 -8.16 -8.72 -3.77
C GLN A 13 -6.95 -8.20 -2.96
N ILE A 14 -7.20 -7.45 -1.87
CA ILE A 14 -6.14 -6.96 -0.97
C ILE A 14 -5.67 -8.08 -0.03
N LYS A 15 -4.36 -8.14 0.25
CA LYS A 15 -3.80 -9.03 1.28
C LYS A 15 -4.09 -8.50 2.68
N HIS A 16 -4.40 -9.38 3.63
CA HIS A 16 -4.63 -8.97 5.03
C HIS A 16 -3.43 -8.22 5.63
N ALA A 17 -2.21 -8.67 5.36
CA ALA A 17 -0.99 -7.98 5.82
C ALA A 17 -0.87 -6.55 5.26
N THR A 18 -1.23 -6.33 3.99
CA THR A 18 -1.25 -5.00 3.39
C THR A 18 -2.30 -4.13 4.05
N ALA A 19 -3.53 -4.63 4.23
CA ALA A 19 -4.58 -3.89 4.92
C ALA A 19 -4.14 -3.48 6.35
N ARG A 20 -3.45 -4.39 7.08
CA ARG A 20 -2.88 -4.07 8.39
C ARG A 20 -1.84 -2.96 8.33
N GLY A 21 -0.96 -2.99 7.33
CA GLY A 21 -0.02 -1.89 7.05
C GLY A 21 -0.73 -0.56 6.79
N MET A 22 -1.93 -0.59 6.20
CA MET A 22 -2.76 0.60 5.96
C MET A 22 -3.68 0.98 7.14
N GLY A 23 -3.50 0.37 8.32
CA GLY A 23 -4.26 0.66 9.54
C GLY A 23 -5.54 -0.13 9.73
N TYR A 24 -5.65 -1.34 9.17
CA TYR A 24 -6.71 -2.29 9.50
C TYR A 24 -6.30 -3.17 10.70
N ASP A 25 -7.13 -3.25 11.72
CA ASP A 25 -6.90 -4.04 12.94
C ASP A 25 -7.78 -5.29 13.03
N GLY A 26 -8.83 -5.38 12.21
CA GLY A 26 -9.76 -6.48 12.21
C GLY A 26 -9.22 -7.81 11.63
N PRO A 27 -10.00 -8.90 11.76
CA PRO A 27 -9.64 -10.21 11.23
C PRO A 27 -9.72 -10.23 9.70
N ALA A 28 -9.02 -11.16 9.05
CA ALA A 28 -9.01 -11.28 7.59
C ALA A 28 -10.41 -11.41 6.97
N LYS A 29 -11.33 -12.10 7.67
CA LYS A 29 -12.74 -12.24 7.25
C LYS A 29 -13.49 -10.90 7.09
N GLY A 30 -13.09 -9.86 7.81
CA GLY A 30 -13.70 -8.53 7.68
C GLY A 30 -13.38 -7.86 6.34
N LEU A 31 -12.37 -8.34 5.61
CA LEU A 31 -12.09 -7.87 4.24
C LEU A 31 -13.07 -8.43 3.20
N PHE A 32 -13.99 -9.32 3.57
CA PHE A 32 -15.12 -9.69 2.71
C PHE A 32 -16.22 -8.63 2.69
N ASP A 33 -16.28 -7.77 3.72
CA ASP A 33 -17.15 -6.61 3.69
C ASP A 33 -16.65 -5.61 2.64
N ALA A 34 -17.55 -5.20 1.73
CA ALA A 34 -17.18 -4.42 0.57
C ALA A 34 -16.68 -3.02 0.94
N GLU A 35 -17.30 -2.38 1.92
CA GLU A 35 -16.92 -1.05 2.40
C GLU A 35 -15.51 -1.09 3.03
N THR A 36 -15.28 -2.04 3.92
CA THR A 36 -13.96 -2.28 4.54
C THR A 36 -12.91 -2.59 3.48
N ASN A 37 -13.23 -3.45 2.52
CA ASN A 37 -12.31 -3.82 1.45
C ASN A 37 -11.89 -2.60 0.62
N LEU A 38 -12.86 -1.83 0.13
CA LEU A 38 -12.62 -0.62 -0.67
C LEU A 38 -11.85 0.42 0.13
N LYS A 39 -12.18 0.65 1.40
CA LYS A 39 -11.50 1.61 2.27
C LYS A 39 -9.99 1.38 2.33
N TYR A 40 -9.54 0.13 2.51
CA TYR A 40 -8.11 -0.17 2.62
C TYR A 40 -7.43 -0.41 1.27
N ALA A 41 -8.12 -1.05 0.32
CA ALA A 41 -7.61 -1.26 -1.03
C ALA A 41 -7.39 0.05 -1.79
N VAL A 42 -8.33 0.99 -1.72
CA VAL A 42 -8.21 2.29 -2.40
C VAL A 42 -7.10 3.13 -1.76
N LYS A 43 -6.93 3.08 -0.42
CA LYS A 43 -5.76 3.69 0.25
C LYS A 43 -4.45 3.14 -0.31
N TYR A 44 -4.36 1.82 -0.47
CA TYR A 44 -3.16 1.19 -0.99
C TYR A 44 -2.94 1.50 -2.48
N LEU A 45 -4.00 1.59 -3.28
CA LEU A 45 -3.96 2.03 -4.67
C LEU A 45 -3.50 3.48 -4.82
N ARG A 46 -3.97 4.39 -3.96
CA ARG A 46 -3.48 5.79 -3.92
C ARG A 46 -1.97 5.84 -3.71
N GLY A 47 -1.43 5.02 -2.80
CA GLY A 47 0.01 4.95 -2.60
C GLY A 47 0.76 4.47 -3.85
N ALA A 48 0.25 3.44 -4.53
CA ALA A 48 0.82 2.97 -5.79
C ALA A 48 0.78 4.06 -6.88
N TRP A 49 -0.30 4.83 -6.97
CA TRP A 49 -0.45 5.95 -7.90
C TRP A 49 0.58 7.06 -7.67
N LEU A 50 0.79 7.44 -6.41
CA LEU A 50 1.82 8.44 -6.02
C LEU A 50 3.22 7.95 -6.41
N VAL A 51 3.54 6.69 -6.09
CA VAL A 51 4.84 6.09 -6.42
C VAL A 51 5.02 5.93 -7.93
N ALA A 52 3.94 5.67 -8.66
CA ALA A 52 3.93 5.60 -10.12
C ALA A 52 4.13 6.97 -10.80
N GLY A 53 3.97 8.08 -10.07
CA GLY A 53 4.01 9.43 -10.64
C GLY A 53 2.83 9.70 -11.57
N GLY A 54 1.64 9.18 -11.25
CA GLY A 54 0.44 9.39 -12.05
C GLY A 54 0.28 8.47 -13.26
N ASN A 55 1.09 7.41 -13.37
CA ASN A 55 0.95 6.43 -14.45
C ASN A 55 0.06 5.25 -14.02
N ALA A 56 -1.11 5.09 -14.65
CA ALA A 56 -2.10 4.07 -14.29
C ALA A 56 -1.57 2.64 -14.43
N LYS A 57 -0.92 2.32 -15.57
CA LYS A 57 -0.38 0.98 -15.83
C LYS A 57 0.69 0.60 -14.81
N LYS A 58 1.54 1.56 -14.45
CA LYS A 58 2.56 1.35 -13.41
C LYS A 58 1.94 1.24 -12.01
N ALA A 59 0.90 2.02 -11.71
CA ALA A 59 0.19 1.95 -10.43
C ALA A 59 -0.48 0.59 -10.24
N ASP A 60 -1.13 0.06 -11.28
CA ASP A 60 -1.71 -1.29 -11.28
C ASP A 60 -0.63 -2.36 -11.02
N TRP A 61 0.49 -2.30 -11.76
CA TRP A 61 1.61 -3.23 -11.54
C TRP A 61 2.18 -3.15 -10.12
N LEU A 62 2.33 -1.93 -9.58
CA LEU A 62 2.80 -1.71 -8.20
C LEU A 62 1.79 -2.20 -7.15
N TYR A 63 0.49 -2.04 -7.40
CA TYR A 63 -0.57 -2.54 -6.52
C TYR A 63 -0.50 -4.07 -6.40
N GLN A 64 -0.29 -4.75 -7.53
CA GLN A 64 -0.20 -6.22 -7.58
C GLN A 64 1.11 -6.76 -6.98
N THR A 65 2.25 -6.14 -7.30
CA THR A 65 3.57 -6.66 -6.94
C THR A 65 4.11 -6.14 -5.60
N GLY A 66 3.58 -5.02 -5.12
CA GLY A 66 4.05 -4.33 -3.92
C GLY A 66 5.09 -3.26 -4.22
N TYR A 67 5.01 -2.13 -3.52
CA TYR A 67 5.78 -0.93 -3.85
C TYR A 67 6.54 -0.31 -2.67
N TYR A 68 6.70 -1.03 -1.55
CA TYR A 68 7.40 -0.52 -0.37
C TYR A 68 8.81 0.01 -0.70
N TYR A 69 9.59 -0.75 -1.47
CA TYR A 69 10.96 -0.35 -1.83
C TYR A 69 10.99 0.84 -2.79
N ASP A 70 10.03 0.93 -3.72
CA ASP A 70 9.87 2.10 -4.60
C ASP A 70 9.49 3.35 -3.80
N ALA A 71 8.52 3.24 -2.89
CA ALA A 71 8.16 4.32 -1.97
C ALA A 71 9.35 4.76 -1.11
N LYS A 72 10.09 3.80 -0.54
CA LYS A 72 11.29 4.05 0.27
C LYS A 72 12.40 4.75 -0.52
N ARG A 73 12.66 4.33 -1.77
CA ARG A 73 13.66 4.99 -2.63
C ARG A 73 13.27 6.43 -2.96
N LYS A 74 11.97 6.70 -3.08
CA LYS A 74 11.42 8.02 -3.40
C LYS A 74 11.17 8.92 -2.19
N GLY A 75 11.33 8.41 -0.96
CA GLY A 75 10.97 9.16 0.24
C GLY A 75 9.46 9.43 0.34
N LEU A 76 8.65 8.41 0.00
CA LEU A 76 7.18 8.48 -0.02
C LEU A 76 6.53 7.50 0.97
N LEU A 77 7.27 6.96 1.95
CA LEU A 77 6.70 6.00 2.91
C LEU A 77 5.56 6.62 3.73
N GLU A 78 5.69 7.88 4.13
CA GLU A 78 4.63 8.58 4.87
C GLU A 78 3.44 8.89 3.97
N ALA A 79 3.70 9.44 2.78
CA ALA A 79 2.66 9.81 1.83
C ALA A 79 1.81 8.62 1.37
N THR A 80 2.42 7.44 1.30
CA THR A 80 1.76 6.17 0.95
C THR A 80 1.12 5.45 2.12
N GLY A 81 1.40 5.87 3.37
CA GLY A 81 0.91 5.21 4.58
C GLY A 81 1.61 3.88 4.91
N LEU A 82 2.75 3.58 4.27
CA LEU A 82 3.50 2.34 4.47
C LEU A 82 4.56 2.40 5.58
N GLY A 83 4.79 3.58 6.15
CA GLY A 83 5.73 3.76 7.25
C GLY A 83 6.16 5.22 7.39
N ARG A 84 7.34 5.42 7.97
CA ARG A 84 7.96 6.74 8.10
C ARG A 84 9.13 6.90 7.15
N ASP A 85 9.28 8.08 6.59
CA ASP A 85 10.42 8.42 5.77
C ASP A 85 11.60 8.67 6.71
N ARG A 86 12.66 7.88 6.55
CA ARG A 86 13.87 8.15 7.31
C ARG A 86 14.50 9.41 6.72
N GLN A 87 14.56 10.47 7.51
CA GLN A 87 15.48 11.57 7.23
C GLN A 87 16.87 10.96 7.13
N ARG A 88 17.39 10.79 5.91
CA ARG A 88 18.83 10.69 5.77
C ARG A 88 19.34 12.01 6.33
N ARG A 89 19.93 12.02 7.53
CA ARG A 89 20.96 12.99 7.86
C ARG A 89 21.97 12.85 6.72
N ARG A 90 21.81 13.66 5.67
CA ARG A 90 22.95 14.05 4.86
C ARG A 90 23.86 14.70 5.88
N LEU A 91 24.86 13.96 6.35
CA LEU A 91 26.06 14.58 6.88
C LEU A 91 26.43 15.60 5.81
N GLN A 92 26.28 16.89 6.12
CA GLN A 92 26.86 17.92 5.28
C GLN A 92 28.35 17.56 5.23
N PRO A 93 28.92 17.26 4.06
CA PRO A 93 30.37 17.23 3.97
C PRO A 93 30.82 18.66 4.23
N ASP A 94 31.63 18.80 5.27
CA ASP A 94 32.51 19.93 5.55
C ASP A 94 31.84 21.16 6.19
N ALA A 95 32.02 21.24 7.52
CA ALA A 95 32.05 22.48 8.30
C ALA A 95 33.47 22.67 8.83
#